data_AF-A0A7W8PWU6-F1
#
_entry.id   AF-A0A7W8PWU6-F1
#
_cell.length_a   1.000
_cell.length_b   1.000
_cell.length_c   1.000
_cell.angle_alpha   90.00
_cell.angle_beta   90.00
_cell.angle_gamma   90.00
#
_symmetry.space_group_name_H-M   'P 1'
#
loop_
_entity.id
_entity.type
_entity.pdbx_description
1 polymer ?
#
loop_
_entity_poly.entity_id
_entity_poly.type
_entity_poly.pdbx_seq_one_letter_code
_entity_poly.pdbx_strand_id
1 'polypeptide(L)'
;MTPTADAGGAARTHAPRGYELVVIGGSAGGVEVLNVLLAALPARFGAAVMIVTHLPPDSPSYLVPALAHRCALPVLEPDAGELILPGRVHVAPPGYHMLVEVDRTVALSTDAAVRFSRPSIDVLFESAAAVYGERLLAILLSGANDDGALGLECVRALGGTAWVQDPASAGSAEMPRAAIERGAADAIFNPKTLAKRLAALPTSL
;
A
#
# COMPACT_ATOMS: atom_id res chain seq x y z
N MET A 1 8.36 -56.76 3.61
CA MET A 1 8.25 -55.46 2.90
C MET A 1 7.13 -54.68 3.55
N THR A 2 7.48 -53.72 4.38
CA THR A 2 6.57 -52.74 5.00
C THR A 2 6.31 -51.61 3.99
N PRO A 3 5.06 -51.19 3.72
CA PRO A 3 4.83 -49.96 2.99
C PRO A 3 4.97 -48.77 3.94
N THR A 4 5.84 -47.85 3.55
CA THR A 4 6.09 -46.55 4.17
C THR A 4 4.86 -45.66 4.09
N ALA A 5 4.48 -45.08 5.22
CA ALA A 5 3.43 -44.06 5.32
C ALA A 5 3.91 -42.76 4.65
N ASP A 6 3.12 -42.30 3.70
CA ASP A 6 3.29 -41.02 3.01
C ASP A 6 2.85 -39.89 3.94
N ALA A 7 3.81 -39.06 4.37
CA ALA A 7 3.55 -37.88 5.19
C ALA A 7 3.09 -36.74 4.29
N GLY A 8 1.81 -36.78 3.90
CA GLY A 8 1.14 -35.68 3.22
C GLY A 8 1.04 -34.47 4.14
N GLY A 9 1.87 -33.46 3.89
CA GLY A 9 1.80 -32.15 4.54
C GLY A 9 0.42 -31.54 4.35
N ALA A 10 -0.36 -31.47 5.42
CA ALA A 10 -1.66 -30.83 5.43
C ALA A 10 -1.50 -29.36 5.04
N ALA A 11 -2.04 -28.99 3.87
CA ALA A 11 -2.23 -27.60 3.48
C ALA A 11 -3.01 -26.90 4.59
N ARG A 12 -2.38 -25.90 5.23
CA ARG A 12 -3.03 -25.09 6.25
C ARG A 12 -4.13 -24.28 5.58
N THR A 13 -5.37 -24.73 5.66
CA THR A 13 -6.54 -23.94 5.29
C THR A 13 -6.75 -22.88 6.38
N HIS A 14 -6.08 -21.74 6.25
CA HIS A 14 -6.40 -20.55 7.04
C HIS A 14 -7.70 -19.97 6.48
N ALA A 15 -8.74 -19.83 7.32
CA ALA A 15 -9.85 -18.94 7.00
C ALA A 15 -9.27 -17.55 6.67
N PRO A 16 -9.78 -16.82 5.67
CA PRO A 16 -9.17 -15.56 5.26
C PRO A 16 -9.27 -14.56 6.41
N ARG A 17 -8.14 -14.32 7.09
CA ARG A 17 -7.99 -13.15 7.95
C ARG A 17 -7.96 -11.94 7.01
N GLY A 18 -8.88 -11.00 7.18
CA GLY A 18 -8.92 -9.79 6.38
C GLY A 18 -7.64 -8.96 6.57
N TYR A 19 -7.38 -8.05 5.63
CA TYR A 19 -6.29 -7.08 5.78
C TYR A 19 -6.66 -6.05 6.85
N GLU A 20 -5.74 -5.75 7.77
CA GLU A 20 -5.91 -4.70 8.79
C GLU A 20 -5.38 -3.35 8.29
N LEU A 21 -4.37 -3.38 7.41
CA LEU A 21 -3.77 -2.20 6.79
C LEU A 21 -3.60 -2.41 5.28
N VAL A 22 -3.93 -1.37 4.51
CA VAL A 22 -3.58 -1.23 3.11
C VAL A 22 -2.59 -0.08 2.96
N VAL A 23 -1.42 -0.33 2.39
CA VAL A 23 -0.46 0.72 2.03
C VAL A 23 -0.45 0.93 0.51
N ILE A 24 -0.47 2.17 0.05
CA ILE A 24 -0.51 2.51 -1.38
C ILE A 24 0.61 3.49 -1.70
N GLY A 25 1.40 3.17 -2.72
CA GLY A 25 2.51 3.98 -3.21
C GLY A 25 2.28 4.44 -4.64
N GLY A 26 2.57 5.71 -4.95
CA GLY A 26 2.50 6.23 -6.32
C GLY A 26 3.35 7.48 -6.57
N SER A 27 3.46 7.90 -7.82
CA SER A 27 4.21 9.09 -8.23
C SER A 27 3.59 9.69 -9.49
N ALA A 28 4.35 9.90 -10.56
CA ALA A 28 3.87 10.41 -11.84
C ALA A 28 2.73 9.54 -12.40
N GLY A 29 1.54 10.12 -12.55
CA GLY A 29 0.31 9.41 -12.96
C GLY A 29 -0.40 8.62 -11.84
N GLY A 30 0.11 8.67 -10.61
CA GLY A 30 -0.44 7.94 -9.47
C GLY A 30 -1.71 8.57 -8.90
N VAL A 31 -1.84 9.90 -8.93
CA VAL A 31 -2.98 10.63 -8.37
C VAL A 31 -4.27 10.32 -9.11
N GLU A 32 -4.24 10.16 -10.44
CA GLU A 32 -5.38 9.76 -11.25
C GLU A 32 -5.88 8.37 -10.84
N VAL A 33 -4.96 7.46 -10.52
CA VAL A 33 -5.27 6.09 -10.09
C VAL A 33 -5.79 6.08 -8.66
N LEU A 34 -5.20 6.86 -7.75
CA LEU A 34 -5.69 7.06 -6.39
C LEU A 34 -7.15 7.55 -6.38
N ASN A 35 -7.50 8.50 -7.25
CA ASN A 35 -8.89 8.96 -7.39
C ASN A 35 -9.85 7.82 -7.77
N VAL A 36 -9.43 6.89 -8.64
CA VAL A 36 -10.24 5.72 -9.02
C VAL A 36 -10.40 4.74 -7.86
N LEU A 37 -9.32 4.48 -7.11
CA LEU A 37 -9.33 3.56 -5.98
C LEU A 37 -10.17 4.11 -4.82
N LEU A 38 -9.94 5.35 -4.40
CA LEU A 38 -10.63 5.95 -3.26
C LEU A 38 -12.12 6.20 -3.53
N ALA A 39 -12.50 6.51 -4.78
CA ALA A 39 -13.91 6.63 -5.18
C ALA A 39 -14.69 5.31 -5.09
N ALA A 40 -14.01 4.17 -5.08
CA ALA A 40 -14.64 2.86 -4.93
C ALA A 40 -14.75 2.40 -3.46
N LEU A 41 -14.05 3.04 -2.53
CA LEU A 41 -14.05 2.60 -1.13
C LEU A 41 -15.42 2.83 -0.47
N PRO A 42 -16.03 1.80 0.12
CA PRO A 42 -17.28 1.96 0.85
C PRO A 42 -17.05 2.71 2.17
N ALA A 43 -18.08 3.42 2.65
CA ALA A 43 -18.02 4.15 3.93
C ALA A 43 -17.74 3.25 5.16
N ARG A 44 -17.94 1.93 5.03
CA ARG A 44 -17.69 0.92 6.06
C ARG A 44 -16.45 0.06 5.78
N PHE A 45 -15.49 0.57 5.00
CA PHE A 45 -14.27 -0.15 4.69
C PHE A 45 -13.51 -0.52 5.99
N GLY A 46 -13.16 -1.80 6.14
CA GLY A 46 -12.72 -2.36 7.43
C GLY A 46 -11.21 -2.27 7.71
N ALA A 47 -10.40 -1.85 6.75
CA ALA A 47 -8.96 -1.66 6.94
C ALA A 47 -8.61 -0.17 7.10
N ALA A 48 -7.47 0.11 7.73
CA ALA A 48 -6.83 1.41 7.58
C ALA A 48 -6.18 1.52 6.19
N VAL A 49 -6.05 2.73 5.65
CA VAL A 49 -5.33 2.98 4.39
C VAL A 49 -4.27 4.04 4.63
N MET A 50 -3.03 3.77 4.21
CA MET A 50 -1.92 4.72 4.27
C MET A 50 -1.34 4.93 2.88
N ILE A 51 -1.17 6.19 2.47
CA ILE A 51 -0.79 6.56 1.11
C ILE A 51 0.50 7.37 1.14
N VAL A 52 1.49 6.92 0.37
CA VAL A 52 2.62 7.75 -0.04
C VAL A 52 2.48 8.07 -1.51
N THR A 53 2.54 9.36 -1.85
CA THR A 53 2.68 9.77 -3.25
C THR A 53 3.76 10.83 -3.40
N HIS A 54 4.64 10.66 -4.38
CA HIS A 54 5.61 11.69 -4.70
C HIS A 54 4.91 12.84 -5.42
N LEU A 55 4.96 14.03 -4.83
CA LEU A 55 4.50 15.26 -5.46
C LEU A 55 5.70 16.11 -5.86
N PRO A 56 5.61 16.89 -6.95
CA PRO A 56 6.59 17.93 -7.24
C PRO A 56 6.69 18.93 -6.07
N PRO A 57 7.90 19.43 -5.74
CA PRO A 57 8.13 20.33 -4.60
C PRO A 57 7.27 21.61 -4.60
N ASP A 58 6.94 22.12 -5.79
CA ASP A 58 6.17 23.35 -5.98
C ASP A 58 4.65 23.11 -6.08
N SER A 59 4.20 21.86 -5.90
CA SER A 59 2.77 21.54 -5.91
C SER A 59 2.14 22.01 -4.59
N PRO A 60 1.10 22.86 -4.64
CA PRO A 60 0.37 23.19 -3.43
C PRO A 60 -0.17 21.90 -2.78
N SER A 61 -0.07 21.76 -1.45
CA SER A 61 -0.58 20.59 -0.72
C SER A 61 -2.11 20.59 -0.64
N TYR A 62 -2.78 20.45 -1.80
CA TYR A 62 -4.22 20.24 -1.90
C TYR A 62 -4.58 18.76 -2.09
N LEU A 63 -3.60 17.86 -1.96
CA LEU A 63 -3.80 16.44 -2.21
C LEU A 63 -4.85 15.84 -1.27
N VAL A 64 -4.75 16.10 0.04
CA VAL A 64 -5.73 15.61 1.01
C VAL A 64 -7.14 16.13 0.71
N PRO A 65 -7.38 17.45 0.54
CA PRO A 65 -8.69 17.96 0.11
C PRO A 65 -9.19 17.35 -1.21
N ALA A 66 -8.32 17.18 -2.20
CA ALA A 66 -8.69 16.63 -3.51
C ALA A 66 -9.13 15.15 -3.41
N LEU A 67 -8.38 14.34 -2.65
CA LEU A 67 -8.70 12.93 -2.42
C LEU A 67 -9.93 12.78 -1.51
N ALA A 68 -10.07 13.62 -0.49
CA ALA A 68 -11.22 13.63 0.42
C ALA A 68 -12.54 13.84 -0.33
N HIS A 69 -12.54 14.71 -1.35
CA HIS A 69 -13.75 14.98 -2.15
C HIS A 69 -14.25 13.74 -2.92
N ARG A 70 -13.40 12.74 -3.13
CA ARG A 70 -13.73 11.51 -3.86
C ARG A 70 -13.89 10.29 -2.96
N CYS A 71 -13.56 10.37 -1.67
CA CYS A 71 -13.56 9.23 -0.77
C CYS A 71 -14.75 9.29 0.21
N ALA A 72 -15.38 8.16 0.48
CA ALA A 72 -16.41 8.07 1.51
C ALA A 72 -15.82 8.04 2.94
N LEU A 73 -14.54 7.68 3.07
CA LEU A 73 -13.80 7.66 4.34
C LEU A 73 -13.13 9.02 4.59
N PRO A 74 -12.88 9.39 5.86
CA PRO A 74 -12.04 10.54 6.17
C PRO A 74 -10.63 10.35 5.58
N VAL A 75 -10.18 11.34 4.81
CA VAL A 75 -8.82 11.44 4.27
C VAL A 75 -8.10 12.57 5.02
N LEU A 76 -6.96 12.24 5.64
CA LEU A 76 -6.28 13.10 6.60
C LEU A 76 -4.75 13.06 6.37
N GLU A 77 -4.05 14.11 6.77
CA GLU A 77 -2.62 14.01 7.09
C GLU A 77 -2.52 13.52 8.55
N PRO A 78 -1.71 12.49 8.86
CA PRO A 78 -1.56 11.99 10.23
C PRO A 78 -0.64 12.87 11.08
N ASP A 79 -0.89 12.88 12.38
CA ASP A 79 0.09 13.36 13.37
C ASP A 79 1.03 12.22 13.82
N ALA A 80 2.27 12.57 14.19
CA ALA A 80 3.19 11.60 14.79
C ALA A 80 2.63 11.07 16.13
N GLY A 81 2.67 9.74 16.32
CA GLY A 81 2.08 9.05 17.46
C GLY A 81 0.57 8.79 17.33
N GLU A 82 -0.07 9.19 16.23
CA GLU A 82 -1.49 8.86 16.00
C GLU A 82 -1.67 7.35 15.79
N LEU A 83 -2.68 6.76 16.42
CA LEU A 83 -3.05 5.36 16.21
C LEU A 83 -3.57 5.13 14.78
N ILE A 84 -3.13 4.04 14.15
CA ILE A 84 -3.61 3.62 12.83
C ILE A 84 -4.94 2.90 13.02
N LEU A 85 -6.05 3.62 12.78
CA LEU A 85 -7.41 3.13 12.97
C LEU A 85 -8.08 2.70 11.66
N PRO A 86 -8.86 1.60 11.67
CA PRO A 86 -9.71 1.21 10.54
C PRO A 86 -10.64 2.31 10.04
N GLY A 87 -10.98 2.27 8.74
CA GLY A 87 -11.93 3.20 8.15
C GLY A 87 -11.40 4.63 8.00
N ARG A 88 -10.08 4.79 8.01
CA ARG A 88 -9.39 6.07 7.77
C ARG A 88 -8.39 5.93 6.63
N VAL A 89 -8.18 7.04 5.92
CA VAL A 89 -7.14 7.17 4.90
C VAL A 89 -6.16 8.23 5.37
N HIS A 90 -4.92 7.84 5.61
CA HIS A 90 -3.82 8.76 5.94
C HIS A 90 -2.93 8.96 4.73
N VAL A 91 -2.60 10.21 4.43
CA VAL A 91 -1.70 10.58 3.34
C VAL A 91 -0.43 11.15 3.95
N ALA A 92 0.73 10.63 3.53
CA ALA A 92 2.01 11.08 4.02
C ALA A 92 2.18 12.60 3.79
N PRO A 93 2.52 13.37 4.84
CA PRO A 93 2.77 14.79 4.69
C PRO A 93 4.06 15.02 3.88
N PRO A 94 4.13 16.09 3.08
CA PRO A 94 5.33 16.41 2.30
C PRO A 94 6.51 16.67 3.23
N GLY A 95 7.70 16.23 2.82
CA GLY A 95 8.93 16.47 3.58
C GLY A 95 9.14 15.57 4.78
N TYR A 96 8.27 14.57 5.01
CA TYR A 96 8.47 13.52 6.02
C TYR A 96 8.39 12.13 5.38
N HIS A 97 9.17 11.19 5.88
CA HIS A 97 8.85 9.77 5.72
C HIS A 97 7.71 9.42 6.67
N MET A 98 6.72 8.69 6.19
CA MET A 98 5.63 8.15 7.01
C MET A 98 5.89 6.66 7.24
N LEU A 99 5.93 6.24 8.50
CA LEU A 99 6.24 4.87 8.92
C LEU A 99 5.16 4.32 9.84
N VAL A 100 5.17 3.00 10.01
CA VAL A 100 4.36 2.27 10.98
C VAL A 100 5.25 1.81 12.13
N GLU A 101 4.91 2.23 13.35
CA GLU A 101 5.59 1.79 14.57
C GLU A 101 5.03 0.46 15.11
N VAL A 102 5.82 -0.22 15.95
CA VAL A 102 5.47 -1.53 16.53
C VAL A 102 4.16 -1.49 17.33
N ASP A 103 3.86 -0.36 17.96
CA ASP A 103 2.62 -0.13 18.71
C ASP A 103 1.42 0.27 17.81
N ARG A 104 1.58 0.19 16.49
CA ARG A 104 0.60 0.55 15.45
C ARG A 104 0.24 2.04 15.47
N THR A 105 1.20 2.88 15.79
CA THR A 105 1.13 4.33 15.59
C THR A 105 1.87 4.78 14.33
N VAL A 106 1.56 5.98 13.86
CA VAL A 106 2.27 6.63 12.74
C VAL A 106 3.53 7.31 13.28
N ALA A 107 4.68 7.06 12.65
CA ALA A 107 5.87 7.88 12.83
C ALA A 107 6.13 8.76 11.61
N LEU A 108 6.60 9.98 11.86
CA LEU A 108 7.02 10.94 10.84
C LEU A 108 8.51 11.25 11.02
N SER A 109 9.33 10.86 10.06
CA SER A 109 10.79 11.05 10.11
C SER A 109 11.27 12.09 9.09
N THR A 110 12.27 12.88 9.50
CA THR A 110 13.01 13.81 8.64
C THR A 110 14.40 13.28 8.25
N ASP A 111 14.59 11.97 8.35
CA ASP A 111 15.81 11.30 7.89
C ASP A 111 16.10 11.58 6.41
N ALA A 112 17.33 11.24 6.00
CA ALA A 112 17.80 11.46 4.64
C ALA A 112 16.85 10.80 3.62
N ALA A 113 16.60 11.51 2.52
CA ALA A 113 15.74 11.02 1.45
C ALA A 113 16.23 9.67 0.92
N VAL A 114 15.32 8.71 0.83
CA VAL A 114 15.58 7.39 0.23
C VAL A 114 15.28 7.50 -1.27
N ARG A 115 16.26 7.14 -2.11
CA ARG A 115 16.14 7.28 -3.58
C ARG A 115 15.74 8.69 -4.04
N PHE A 116 16.27 9.71 -3.34
CA PHE A 116 15.98 11.14 -3.56
C PHE A 116 14.53 11.59 -3.24
N SER A 117 13.72 10.71 -2.65
CA SER A 117 12.33 10.99 -2.30
C SER A 117 12.11 11.04 -0.78
N ARG A 118 11.36 12.05 -0.34
CA ARG A 118 10.79 12.15 1.01
C ARG A 118 9.40 12.79 0.91
N PRO A 119 8.31 12.03 1.07
CA PRO A 119 8.23 10.62 1.52
C PRO A 119 8.81 9.60 0.52
N SER A 120 9.17 8.41 1.01
CA SER A 120 9.55 7.24 0.20
C SER A 120 8.54 6.12 0.41
N ILE A 121 8.21 5.42 -0.67
CA ILE A 121 7.27 4.30 -0.69
C ILE A 121 7.88 3.06 -0.04
N ASP A 122 9.15 2.75 -0.34
CA ASP A 122 9.90 1.65 0.28
C ASP A 122 9.82 1.73 1.81
N VAL A 123 10.05 2.92 2.38
CA VAL A 123 10.04 3.15 3.84
C VAL A 123 8.68 2.84 4.48
N LEU A 124 7.57 3.27 3.87
CA LEU A 124 6.24 2.94 4.37
C LEU A 124 5.97 1.43 4.25
N PHE A 125 6.31 0.83 3.12
CA PHE A 125 6.01 -0.58 2.84
C PHE A 125 6.80 -1.50 3.77
N GLU A 126 8.08 -1.25 3.97
CA GLU A 126 8.95 -2.06 4.85
C GLU A 126 8.51 -1.98 6.32
N SER A 127 8.26 -0.77 6.83
CA SER A 127 7.81 -0.59 8.22
C SER A 127 6.42 -1.21 8.45
N ALA A 128 5.48 -1.03 7.51
CA ALA A 128 4.17 -1.68 7.59
C ALA A 128 4.28 -3.21 7.55
N ALA A 129 5.16 -3.76 6.69
CA ALA A 129 5.36 -5.21 6.57
C ALA A 129 5.86 -5.83 7.87
N ALA A 130 6.82 -5.17 8.54
CA ALA A 130 7.36 -5.61 9.82
C ALA A 130 6.30 -5.73 10.93
N VAL A 131 5.25 -4.90 10.89
CA VAL A 131 4.21 -4.84 11.93
C VAL A 131 2.97 -5.68 11.58
N TYR A 132 2.53 -5.65 10.32
CA TYR A 132 1.27 -6.27 9.90
C TYR A 132 1.43 -7.65 9.27
N GLY A 133 2.58 -7.99 8.67
CA GLY A 133 2.85 -9.28 8.03
C GLY A 133 1.72 -9.72 7.10
N GLU A 134 1.17 -10.92 7.32
CA GLU A 134 0.05 -11.50 6.54
C GLU A 134 -1.24 -10.64 6.51
N ARG A 135 -1.38 -9.66 7.40
CA ARG A 135 -2.54 -8.75 7.46
C ARG A 135 -2.34 -7.47 6.65
N LEU A 136 -1.24 -7.36 5.91
CA LEU A 136 -0.91 -6.22 5.05
C LEU A 136 -1.23 -6.51 3.58
N LEU A 137 -1.89 -5.54 2.93
CA LEU A 137 -1.92 -5.42 1.49
C LEU A 137 -1.13 -4.18 1.06
N ALA A 138 -0.13 -4.35 0.20
CA ALA A 138 0.60 -3.25 -0.41
C ALA A 138 0.23 -3.11 -1.90
N ILE A 139 -0.01 -1.88 -2.35
CA ILE A 139 -0.41 -1.58 -3.72
C ILE A 139 0.57 -0.55 -4.31
N LEU A 140 1.31 -0.94 -5.35
CA LEU A 140 2.22 -0.04 -6.06
C LEU A 140 1.62 0.44 -7.38
N LEU A 141 1.57 1.75 -7.56
CA LEU A 141 0.95 2.43 -8.70
C LEU A 141 2.01 3.01 -9.65
N SER A 142 1.53 3.73 -10.66
CA SER A 142 2.31 4.50 -11.63
C SER A 142 3.38 5.40 -10.99
N GLY A 143 4.57 5.43 -11.58
CA GLY A 143 5.70 6.23 -11.13
C GLY A 143 6.95 6.11 -11.99
N ALA A 144 7.83 7.11 -11.92
CA ALA A 144 8.96 7.33 -12.84
C ALA A 144 10.32 6.83 -12.33
N ASN A 145 10.36 6.10 -11.22
CA ASN A 145 11.57 5.50 -10.64
C ASN A 145 11.25 4.10 -10.10
N ASP A 146 12.09 3.50 -9.25
CA ASP A 146 11.89 2.16 -8.70
C ASP A 146 11.53 2.14 -7.21
N ASP A 147 11.15 3.27 -6.62
CA ASP A 147 10.75 3.35 -5.20
C ASP A 147 9.43 2.59 -4.95
N GLY A 148 9.39 1.80 -3.89
CA GLY A 148 8.32 0.87 -3.54
C GLY A 148 8.54 -0.54 -4.07
N ALA A 149 9.47 -0.76 -5.01
CA ALA A 149 9.75 -2.08 -5.56
C ALA A 149 10.48 -2.99 -4.55
N LEU A 150 11.40 -2.45 -3.74
CA LEU A 150 12.02 -3.18 -2.63
C LEU A 150 11.04 -3.37 -1.47
N GLY A 151 10.24 -2.36 -1.19
CA GLY A 151 9.18 -2.41 -0.20
C GLY A 151 8.19 -3.55 -0.48
N LEU A 152 7.76 -3.73 -1.73
CA LEU A 152 6.90 -4.86 -2.11
C LEU A 152 7.59 -6.21 -1.94
N GLU A 153 8.89 -6.31 -2.25
CA GLU A 153 9.66 -7.53 -2.01
C GLU A 153 9.67 -7.89 -0.53
N CYS A 154 9.90 -6.89 0.35
CA CYS A 154 9.85 -7.04 1.80
C CYS A 154 8.44 -7.44 2.30
N VAL A 155 7.38 -6.78 1.80
CA VAL A 155 5.98 -7.11 2.10
C VAL A 155 5.72 -8.60 1.86
N ARG A 156 6.12 -9.12 0.70
CA ARG A 156 5.92 -10.53 0.35
C ARG A 156 6.78 -11.47 1.18
N ALA A 157 8.04 -11.09 1.44
CA ALA A 157 8.95 -11.88 2.28
C ALA A 157 8.41 -12.05 3.71
N LEU A 158 7.63 -11.08 4.22
CA LEU A 158 6.99 -11.11 5.54
C LEU A 158 5.53 -11.62 5.51
N GLY A 159 5.10 -12.21 4.38
CA GLY A 159 3.80 -12.87 4.23
C GLY A 159 2.63 -11.95 3.85
N GLY A 160 2.87 -10.65 3.69
CA GLY A 160 1.88 -9.71 3.15
C GLY A 160 1.60 -9.94 1.67
N THR A 161 0.57 -9.29 1.14
CA THR A 161 0.17 -9.40 -0.28
C THR A 161 0.59 -8.14 -1.04
N ALA A 162 1.09 -8.30 -2.27
CA ALA A 162 1.50 -7.21 -3.15
C ALA A 162 0.67 -7.16 -4.45
N TRP A 163 -0.02 -6.04 -4.69
CA TRP A 163 -0.66 -5.74 -5.97
C TRP A 163 0.09 -4.64 -6.69
N VAL A 164 0.23 -4.78 -8.01
CA VAL A 164 0.90 -3.79 -8.85
C VAL A 164 -0.07 -3.31 -9.93
N GLN A 165 -0.07 -2.01 -10.20
CA GLN A 165 -0.77 -1.46 -11.35
C GLN A 165 -0.19 -2.04 -12.65
N ASP A 166 -1.06 -2.46 -13.57
CA ASP A 166 -0.63 -2.89 -14.90
C ASP A 166 0.18 -1.78 -15.60
N PRO A 167 1.46 -2.03 -15.96
CA PRO A 167 2.31 -1.05 -16.62
C PRO A 167 1.70 -0.46 -17.91
N ALA A 168 0.84 -1.20 -18.61
CA ALA A 168 0.17 -0.72 -19.83
C ALA A 168 -0.89 0.37 -19.55
N SER A 169 -1.31 0.51 -18.29
CA SER A 169 -2.28 1.51 -17.83
C SER A 169 -1.65 2.65 -17.03
N ALA A 170 -0.34 2.59 -16.79
CA ALA A 170 0.38 3.57 -15.98
C ALA A 170 0.74 4.81 -16.80
N GLY A 171 0.61 5.99 -16.20
CA GLY A 171 1.11 7.23 -16.80
C GLY A 171 2.64 7.26 -16.87
N SER A 172 3.29 6.57 -15.93
CA SER A 172 4.73 6.29 -15.88
C SER A 172 4.90 4.86 -15.39
N ALA A 173 5.48 4.01 -16.23
CA ALA A 173 5.45 2.55 -16.06
C ALA A 173 6.71 1.99 -15.38
N GLU A 174 7.70 2.83 -15.08
CA GLU A 174 9.00 2.45 -14.53
C GLU A 174 8.84 1.75 -13.17
N MET A 175 8.06 2.34 -12.26
CA MET A 175 7.85 1.81 -10.91
C MET A 175 7.10 0.47 -10.90
N PRO A 176 5.94 0.31 -11.58
CA PRO A 176 5.33 -0.99 -11.77
C PRO A 176 6.24 -2.04 -12.42
N ARG A 177 6.99 -1.68 -13.46
CA ARG A 177 7.92 -2.61 -14.14
C ARG A 177 9.01 -3.09 -13.20
N ALA A 178 9.62 -2.18 -12.43
CA ALA A 178 10.66 -2.52 -11.47
C ALA A 178 10.17 -3.55 -10.42
N ALA A 179 8.95 -3.39 -9.91
CA ALA A 179 8.37 -4.37 -8.99
C ALA A 179 8.11 -5.74 -9.65
N ILE A 180 7.61 -5.76 -10.89
CA ILE A 180 7.34 -6.99 -11.64
C ILE A 180 8.65 -7.74 -11.96
N GLU A 181 9.69 -7.02 -12.39
CA GLU A 181 11.00 -7.58 -12.72
C GLU A 181 11.69 -8.20 -11.50
N ARG A 182 11.45 -7.66 -10.31
CA ARG A 182 11.88 -8.25 -9.03
C ARG A 182 11.07 -9.48 -8.61
N GLY A 183 10.00 -9.80 -9.34
CA GLY A 183 9.04 -10.81 -8.92
C GLY A 183 8.26 -10.39 -7.67
N ALA A 184 8.15 -9.10 -7.38
CA ALA A 184 7.53 -8.56 -6.16
C ALA A 184 6.01 -8.33 -6.27
N ALA A 185 5.33 -9.00 -7.22
CA ALA A 185 3.90 -8.85 -7.45
C ALA A 185 3.17 -10.19 -7.33
N ASP A 186 2.16 -10.28 -6.45
CA ASP A 186 1.24 -11.43 -6.42
C ASP A 186 0.13 -11.29 -7.45
N ALA A 187 -0.21 -10.04 -7.81
CA ALA A 187 -1.17 -9.77 -8.87
C ALA A 187 -0.91 -8.43 -9.56
N ILE A 188 -1.26 -8.37 -10.85
CA ILE A 188 -1.14 -7.20 -11.70
C ILE A 188 -2.54 -6.84 -12.22
N PHE A 189 -2.95 -5.58 -12.02
CA PHE A 189 -4.32 -5.16 -12.32
C PHE A 189 -4.37 -3.76 -12.93
N ASN A 190 -5.29 -3.53 -13.87
CA ASN A 190 -5.65 -2.18 -14.28
C ASN A 190 -6.39 -1.43 -13.13
N PRO A 191 -6.45 -0.08 -13.17
CA PRO A 191 -7.06 0.73 -12.11
C PRO A 191 -8.51 0.35 -11.75
N LYS A 192 -9.34 0.00 -12.75
CA LYS A 192 -10.73 -0.42 -12.51
C LYS A 192 -10.80 -1.72 -11.72
N THR A 193 -9.90 -2.65 -12.01
CA THR A 193 -9.83 -3.95 -11.32
C THR A 193 -9.23 -3.80 -9.92
N LEU A 194 -8.19 -2.97 -9.75
CA LEU A 194 -7.68 -2.59 -8.43
C LEU A 194 -8.79 -2.03 -7.55
N ALA A 195 -9.52 -1.01 -8.03
CA ALA A 195 -10.60 -0.38 -7.30
C ALA A 195 -11.71 -1.38 -6.92
N LYS A 196 -12.17 -2.20 -7.88
CA LYS A 196 -13.19 -3.23 -7.63
C LYS A 196 -12.74 -4.24 -6.57
N ARG A 197 -11.49 -4.71 -6.63
CA ARG A 197 -10.96 -5.71 -5.68
C ARG A 197 -10.72 -5.11 -4.31
N LEU A 198 -10.17 -3.89 -4.25
CA LEU A 198 -9.96 -3.15 -3.02
C LEU A 198 -11.29 -2.92 -2.29
N ALA A 199 -12.31 -2.44 -2.99
CA ALA A 199 -13.64 -2.22 -2.42
C ALA A 199 -14.34 -3.50 -1.94
N ALA A 200 -13.95 -4.65 -2.47
CA ALA A 200 -14.52 -5.96 -2.13
C ALA A 200 -13.76 -6.69 -1.01
N LEU A 201 -12.70 -6.09 -0.44
CA LEU A 201 -12.01 -6.69 0.70
C LEU A 201 -12.99 -6.88 1.87
N PRO A 202 -12.90 -8.01 2.59
CA PRO A 202 -13.79 -8.29 3.71
C PRO A 202 -13.63 -7.21 4.78
N THR A 203 -14.76 -6.72 5.28
CA THR A 203 -14.78 -5.88 6.47
C THR A 203 -14.46 -6.76 7.66
N SER A 204 -13.34 -6.51 8.34
CA SER A 204 -13.09 -7.08 9.67
C SER A 204 -14.21 -6.58 10.59
N LEU A 205 -15.08 -7.51 11.00
CA LEU A 205 -16.19 -7.28 11.94
C LEU A 205 -15.66 -7.13 13.37
#